data_AF-R1E5R8-F1
#
_entry.id   AF-R1E5R8-F1
#
_cell.length_a   1.000
_cell.length_b   1.000
_cell.length_c   1.000
_cell.angle_alpha   90.00
_cell.angle_beta   90.00
_cell.angle_gamma   90.00
#
_symmetry.space_group_name_H-M   'P 1'
#
loop_
_entity.id
_entity.type
_entity.pdbx_description
1 polymer ?
#
loop_
_entity_poly.entity_id
_entity_poly.type
_entity_poly.pdbx_seq_one_letter_code
_entity_poly.pdbx_strand_id
1 'polypeptide(L)'
;MVKRTQSLPLNTIILAIIAIIVLVFLILIFTGGIGKFVTQTNQVSGANQTASAQCSEYASQIQTQMGTATDPNAQLQMLASSQYVTSGCSTTYQYSFTLYNGSEVVCGLGSSYSLQISNGNGNSISIPGCELK
;
A
#
# COMPACT_ATOMS: atom_id res chain seq x y z
N MET A 1 12.13 3.70 71.76
CA MET A 1 11.27 3.55 70.57
C MET A 1 12.13 2.99 69.43
N VAL A 2 12.14 1.67 69.24
CA VAL A 2 13.04 0.99 68.28
C VAL A 2 12.49 1.22 66.87
N LYS A 3 13.20 2.01 66.06
CA LYS A 3 12.91 2.14 64.63
C LYS A 3 13.34 0.84 63.95
N ARG A 4 12.38 -0.02 63.65
CA ARG A 4 12.57 -1.19 62.78
C ARG A 4 12.87 -0.68 61.37
N THR A 5 14.15 -0.46 61.04
CA THR A 5 14.59 -0.48 59.66
C THR A 5 14.48 -1.92 59.20
N GLN A 6 13.32 -2.24 58.61
CA GLN A 6 13.07 -3.49 57.93
C GLN A 6 14.15 -3.64 56.86
N SER A 7 15.15 -4.47 57.14
CA SER A 7 16.21 -4.83 56.22
C SER A 7 15.58 -5.61 55.08
N LEU A 8 15.02 -4.90 54.10
CA LEU A 8 14.63 -5.51 52.85
C LEU A 8 15.90 -6.18 52.30
N PRO A 9 15.87 -7.51 52.12
CA PRO A 9 17.02 -8.25 51.65
C PRO A 9 17.56 -7.55 50.41
N LEU A 10 18.88 -7.42 50.30
CA LEU A 10 19.52 -6.73 49.17
C LEU A 10 19.06 -7.34 47.82
N ASN A 11 18.79 -8.65 47.82
CA ASN A 11 18.16 -9.38 46.71
C ASN A 11 16.79 -8.83 46.31
N THR A 12 15.96 -8.41 47.26
CA THR A 12 14.64 -7.80 46.99
C THR A 12 14.79 -6.42 46.37
N ILE A 13 15.80 -5.65 46.78
CA ILE A 13 16.11 -4.34 46.19
C ILE A 13 16.58 -4.53 44.73
N ILE A 14 17.45 -5.51 44.48
CA ILE A 14 17.92 -5.83 43.12
C ILE A 14 16.75 -6.26 42.22
N LEU A 15 15.88 -7.16 42.72
CA LEU A 15 14.70 -7.62 41.96
C LEU A 15 13.75 -6.47 41.64
N ALA A 16 13.54 -5.53 42.56
CA ALA A 16 12.70 -4.35 42.34
C ALA A 16 13.25 -3.45 41.23
N ILE A 17 14.56 -3.23 41.17
CA ILE A 17 15.20 -2.41 40.12
C ILE A 17 15.05 -3.08 38.75
N ILE A 18 15.30 -4.39 38.65
CA ILE A 18 15.15 -5.14 37.40
C ILE A 18 13.69 -5.08 36.91
N ALA A 19 12.72 -5.27 37.81
CA ALA A 19 11.31 -5.20 37.48
C ALA A 19 10.89 -3.81 36.92
N ILE A 20 11.41 -2.73 37.48
CA ILE A 20 11.14 -1.36 36.99
C ILE A 20 11.72 -1.16 35.59
N ILE A 21 12.95 -1.63 35.33
CA ILE A 21 13.58 -1.53 34.00
C ILE A 21 12.72 -2.26 32.95
N VAL A 22 12.32 -3.50 33.24
CA VAL A 22 11.47 -4.29 32.35
C VAL A 22 10.12 -3.60 32.12
N LEU A 23 9.50 -3.06 33.17
CA LEU A 23 8.23 -2.32 33.06
C LEU A 23 8.37 -1.10 32.13
N VAL A 24 9.46 -0.33 32.22
CA VAL A 24 9.70 0.82 31.34
C VAL A 24 9.87 0.37 29.88
N PHE A 25 10.59 -0.71 29.61
CA PHE A 25 10.71 -1.26 28.26
C PHE A 25 9.36 -1.74 27.70
N LEU A 26 8.55 -2.43 28.52
CA LEU A 26 7.22 -2.86 28.11
C LEU A 26 6.31 -1.67 27.80
N ILE A 27 6.31 -0.63 28.64
CA ILE A 27 5.55 0.60 28.37
C ILE A 27 6.03 1.24 27.07
N LEU A 28 7.34 1.39 26.82
CA LEU A 28 7.84 1.98 25.58
C LEU A 28 7.45 1.17 24.32
N ILE A 29 7.35 -0.15 24.42
CA ILE A 29 6.90 -1.04 23.35
C ILE A 29 5.38 -0.92 23.15
N PHE A 30 4.58 -1.05 24.21
CA PHE A 30 3.10 -1.03 24.12
C PHE A 30 2.52 0.36 23.85
N THR A 31 3.17 1.43 24.31
CA THR A 31 2.75 2.83 24.06
C THR A 31 3.24 3.34 22.69
N GLY A 32 3.83 2.48 21.86
CA GLY A 32 4.14 2.76 20.46
C GLY A 32 5.35 3.66 20.21
N GLY A 33 6.18 3.95 21.22
CA GLY A 33 7.34 4.84 21.09
C GLY A 33 8.43 4.29 20.15
N ILE A 34 8.62 2.96 20.12
CA ILE A 34 9.58 2.32 19.20
C ILE A 34 8.98 2.08 17.81
N GLY A 35 7.65 1.93 17.71
CA GLY A 35 6.96 1.79 16.43
C GLY A 35 7.07 3.04 15.55
N LYS A 36 6.98 4.24 16.15
CA LYS A 36 6.95 5.50 15.39
C LYS A 36 8.29 5.94 14.79
N PHE A 37 9.43 5.54 15.36
CA PHE A 37 10.75 5.84 14.77
C PHE A 37 11.09 4.93 13.58
N VAL A 38 10.59 3.69 13.57
CA VAL A 38 10.72 2.81 12.40
C VAL A 38 9.73 3.22 11.30
N THR A 39 8.57 3.79 11.65
CA THR A 39 7.65 4.34 10.63
C THR A 39 8.19 5.61 9.95
N GLN A 40 9.07 6.38 10.60
CA GLN A 40 9.65 7.59 10.00
C GLN A 40 11.01 7.37 9.33
N THR A 41 11.73 6.27 9.60
CA THR A 41 12.99 5.97 8.89
C THR A 41 12.76 5.43 7.47
N ASN A 42 11.55 4.98 7.14
CA ASN A 42 11.15 4.77 5.74
C ASN A 42 10.78 6.07 5.00
N GLN A 43 10.80 7.24 5.63
CA GLN A 43 10.54 8.52 4.94
C GLN A 43 11.81 9.22 4.44
N VAL A 44 12.95 8.52 4.40
CA VAL A 44 14.17 9.02 3.74
C VAL A 44 14.48 8.18 2.51
N SER A 45 13.50 8.00 1.63
CA SER A 45 13.73 7.91 0.17
C SER A 45 12.40 7.84 -0.56
N GLY A 46 12.00 8.89 -1.28
CA GLY A 46 11.12 8.68 -2.42
C GLY A 46 9.91 9.60 -2.51
N ALA A 47 10.08 10.63 -3.32
CA ALA A 47 8.98 11.08 -4.18
C ALA A 47 8.36 9.90 -4.98
N ASN A 48 9.12 8.81 -5.21
CA ASN A 48 8.65 7.58 -5.85
C ASN A 48 7.82 6.66 -4.95
N GLN A 49 8.01 6.64 -3.62
CA GLN A 49 7.23 5.77 -2.74
C GLN A 49 5.77 6.23 -2.66
N THR A 50 5.53 7.54 -2.62
CA THR A 50 4.18 8.11 -2.65
C THR A 50 3.48 7.77 -3.96
N ALA A 51 4.17 7.92 -5.10
CA ALA A 51 3.61 7.60 -6.40
C ALA A 51 3.25 6.11 -6.52
N SER A 52 4.12 5.20 -6.06
CA SER A 52 3.86 3.76 -6.10
C SER A 52 2.64 3.36 -5.25
N ALA A 53 2.51 3.94 -4.06
CA ALA A 53 1.39 3.69 -3.16
C ALA A 53 0.08 4.22 -3.77
N GLN A 54 0.10 5.43 -4.31
CA GLN A 54 -1.05 6.04 -4.99
C GLN A 54 -1.47 5.23 -6.21
N CYS A 55 -0.52 4.78 -7.04
CA CYS A 55 -0.80 3.95 -8.21
C CYS A 55 -1.41 2.61 -7.82
N SER A 56 -0.93 1.96 -6.75
CA SER A 56 -1.54 0.74 -6.22
C SER A 56 -2.96 0.97 -5.72
N GLU A 57 -3.22 2.12 -5.11
CA GLU A 57 -4.54 2.49 -4.60
C GLU A 57 -5.53 2.74 -5.75
N TYR A 58 -5.11 3.49 -6.78
CA TYR A 58 -5.91 3.70 -7.99
C TYR A 58 -6.20 2.40 -8.73
N ALA A 59 -5.22 1.49 -8.79
CA ALA A 59 -5.39 0.17 -9.38
C ALA A 59 -6.43 -0.68 -8.62
N SER A 60 -6.36 -0.70 -7.29
CA SER A 60 -7.35 -1.41 -6.46
C SER A 60 -8.76 -0.82 -6.62
N GLN A 61 -8.89 0.50 -6.65
CA GLN A 61 -10.17 1.18 -6.85
C GLN A 61 -10.78 0.87 -8.20
N ILE A 62 -9.99 0.94 -9.28
CA ILE A 62 -10.50 0.64 -10.63
C ILE A 62 -10.84 -0.83 -10.79
N GLN A 63 -10.08 -1.75 -10.17
CA GLN A 63 -10.40 -3.17 -10.16
C GLN A 63 -11.76 -3.45 -9.48
N THR A 64 -12.04 -2.74 -8.38
CA THR A 64 -13.33 -2.84 -7.68
C THR A 64 -14.47 -2.31 -8.56
N GLN A 65 -14.27 -1.19 -9.25
CA GLN A 65 -15.26 -0.62 -10.18
C GLN A 65 -15.48 -1.54 -11.39
N MET A 66 -14.42 -2.12 -11.96
CA MET A 66 -14.52 -3.08 -13.06
C MET A 66 -15.30 -4.33 -12.65
N GLY A 67 -15.15 -4.81 -11.41
CA GLY A 67 -15.95 -5.92 -10.87
C GLY A 67 -17.46 -5.69 -10.86
N THR A 68 -17.93 -4.45 -11.02
CA THR A 68 -19.37 -4.12 -11.10
C THR A 68 -19.94 -4.22 -12.51
N ALA A 69 -19.10 -4.27 -13.55
CA ALA A 69 -19.53 -4.36 -14.94
C ALA A 69 -19.29 -5.78 -15.49
N THR A 70 -20.30 -6.34 -16.16
CA THR A 70 -20.23 -7.66 -16.83
C THR A 70 -19.75 -7.57 -18.28
N ASP A 71 -19.52 -6.37 -18.81
CA ASP A 71 -19.07 -6.16 -20.17
C ASP A 71 -17.59 -5.80 -20.21
N PRO A 72 -16.72 -6.59 -20.89
CA PRO A 72 -15.28 -6.33 -20.93
C PRO A 72 -14.94 -4.99 -21.60
N ASN A 73 -15.72 -4.58 -22.60
CA ASN A 73 -15.56 -3.27 -23.23
C ASN A 73 -15.88 -2.11 -22.28
N ALA A 74 -16.88 -2.25 -21.41
CA ALA A 74 -17.21 -1.25 -20.41
C ALA A 74 -16.12 -1.17 -19.32
N GLN A 75 -15.58 -2.32 -18.91
CA GLN A 75 -14.45 -2.39 -17.97
C GLN A 75 -13.19 -1.71 -18.52
N LEU A 76 -12.84 -1.99 -19.77
CA LEU A 76 -11.74 -1.36 -20.49
C LEU A 76 -11.92 0.16 -20.61
N GLN A 77 -13.15 0.61 -20.85
CA GLN A 77 -13.49 2.02 -20.97
C GLN A 77 -13.39 2.74 -19.61
N MET A 78 -13.84 2.09 -18.53
CA MET A 78 -13.64 2.57 -17.16
C MET A 78 -12.15 2.68 -16.85
N LEU A 79 -11.36 1.65 -17.18
CA LEU A 79 -9.91 1.67 -16.98
C LEU A 79 -9.25 2.82 -17.72
N ALA A 80 -9.61 3.05 -18.99
CA ALA A 80 -9.07 4.14 -19.78
C ALA A 80 -9.39 5.53 -19.20
N SER A 81 -10.57 5.70 -18.60
CA SER A 81 -10.99 6.93 -17.93
C SER A 81 -10.53 7.04 -16.47
N SER A 82 -9.84 6.02 -15.95
CA SER A 82 -9.50 5.93 -14.53
C SER A 82 -8.32 6.83 -14.15
N GLN A 83 -8.27 7.17 -12.85
CA GLN A 83 -7.15 7.90 -12.27
C GLN A 83 -5.82 7.15 -12.39
N TYR A 84 -5.84 5.83 -12.54
CA TYR A 84 -4.65 5.03 -12.77
C TYR A 84 -3.99 5.32 -14.13
N VAL A 85 -4.80 5.52 -15.18
CA VAL A 85 -4.29 5.84 -16.53
C VAL A 85 -3.94 7.32 -16.64
N THR A 86 -4.80 8.22 -16.14
CA THR A 86 -4.59 9.68 -16.27
C THR A 86 -3.40 10.19 -15.45
N SER A 87 -3.06 9.53 -14.34
CA SER A 87 -1.85 9.85 -13.55
C SER A 87 -0.56 9.27 -14.13
N GLY A 88 -0.63 8.51 -15.23
CA GLY A 88 0.51 7.88 -15.87
C GLY A 88 0.98 6.57 -15.22
N CYS A 89 0.31 6.10 -14.16
CA CYS A 89 0.67 4.84 -13.49
C CYS A 89 0.67 3.64 -14.43
N SER A 90 -0.19 3.66 -15.46
CA SER A 90 -0.23 2.62 -16.48
C SER A 90 1.07 2.47 -17.28
N THR A 91 1.98 3.45 -17.25
CA THR A 91 3.28 3.39 -17.95
C THR A 91 4.45 3.12 -17.02
N THR A 92 4.31 3.41 -15.72
CA THR A 92 5.39 3.34 -14.73
C THR A 92 5.29 2.15 -13.78
N TYR A 93 4.08 1.64 -13.53
CA TYR A 93 3.85 0.60 -12.53
C TYR A 93 3.14 -0.60 -13.12
N GLN A 94 3.73 -1.79 -12.96
CA GLN A 94 3.14 -3.01 -13.46
C GLN A 94 1.96 -3.45 -12.61
N TYR A 95 0.79 -3.53 -13.24
CA TYR A 95 -0.44 -4.00 -12.59
C TYR A 95 -1.28 -4.77 -13.59
N SER A 96 -1.94 -5.83 -13.15
CA SER A 96 -2.82 -6.61 -14.02
C SER A 96 -4.27 -6.61 -13.53
N PHE A 97 -5.19 -6.55 -14.49
CA PHE A 97 -6.62 -6.49 -14.25
C PHE A 97 -7.30 -7.60 -15.03
N THR A 98 -8.02 -8.47 -14.34
CA THR A 98 -8.82 -9.51 -15.01
C THR A 98 -10.18 -8.94 -15.41
N LEU A 99 -10.51 -9.04 -16.69
CA LEU A 99 -11.81 -8.69 -17.24
C LEU A 99 -12.83 -9.80 -16.99
N TYR A 100 -14.11 -9.47 -17.14
CA TYR A 100 -15.22 -10.40 -16.91
C TYR A 100 -15.18 -11.63 -17.82
N ASN A 101 -14.66 -11.48 -19.05
CA ASN A 101 -14.49 -12.59 -20.00
C ASN A 101 -13.28 -13.49 -19.69
N GLY A 102 -12.52 -13.20 -18.64
CA GLY A 102 -11.30 -13.92 -18.25
C GLY A 102 -10.02 -13.43 -18.93
N SER A 103 -10.09 -12.44 -19.84
CA SER A 103 -8.89 -11.80 -20.41
C SER A 103 -8.18 -10.94 -19.35
N GLU A 104 -6.86 -10.82 -19.45
CA GLU A 104 -6.06 -10.07 -18.49
C GLU A 104 -5.46 -8.82 -19.14
N VAL A 105 -5.75 -7.64 -18.62
CA VAL A 105 -5.11 -6.40 -19.04
C VAL A 105 -3.89 -6.18 -18.17
N VAL A 106 -2.69 -6.24 -18.74
CA VAL A 106 -1.43 -5.97 -18.06
C VAL A 106 -0.97 -4.56 -18.40
N CYS A 107 -0.89 -3.69 -17.40
CA CYS A 107 -0.38 -2.33 -17.48
C CYS A 107 1.04 -2.24 -16.88
N GLY A 108 1.75 -1.15 -17.17
CA GLY A 108 3.11 -0.87 -16.71
C GLY A 108 4.21 -1.45 -17.60
N LEU A 109 3.92 -1.73 -18.87
CA LEU A 109 4.87 -2.27 -19.85
C LEU A 109 5.76 -1.16 -20.48
N GLY A 110 5.51 0.10 -20.12
CA GLY A 110 6.22 1.27 -20.65
C GLY A 110 5.54 1.92 -21.86
N SER A 111 6.03 3.08 -22.29
CA SER A 111 5.40 3.91 -23.33
C SER A 111 5.35 3.29 -24.74
N SER A 112 6.08 2.20 -24.97
CA SER A 112 6.06 1.46 -26.23
C SER A 112 4.83 0.58 -26.42
N TYR A 113 4.09 0.31 -25.35
CA TYR A 113 2.87 -0.48 -25.36
C TYR A 113 1.67 0.45 -25.28
N SER A 114 0.63 0.16 -26.04
CA SER A 114 -0.66 0.81 -25.87
C SER A 114 -1.79 -0.13 -26.26
N LEU A 115 -2.82 -0.15 -25.41
CA LEU A 115 -4.01 -0.94 -25.65
C LEU A 115 -5.04 -0.04 -26.34
N GLN A 116 -5.36 -0.36 -27.59
CA GLN A 116 -6.43 0.32 -28.32
C GLN A 116 -7.76 -0.37 -28.05
N ILE A 117 -8.72 0.40 -27.55
CA ILE A 117 -10.09 -0.02 -27.29
C ILE A 117 -10.96 0.64 -28.35
N SER A 118 -11.51 -0.14 -29.28
CA SER A 118 -12.52 0.34 -30.21
C SER A 118 -13.88 0.35 -29.52
N ASN A 119 -14.42 1.55 -29.29
CA ASN A 119 -15.81 1.67 -28.88
C ASN A 119 -16.71 1.46 -30.10
N GLY A 120 -17.89 0.85 -29.92
CA GLY A 120 -18.85 0.53 -30.99
C GLY A 120 -19.34 1.75 -31.80
N ASN A 121 -19.00 2.96 -31.37
CA ASN A 121 -19.27 4.23 -32.05
C ASN A 121 -18.12 4.70 -32.97
N GLY A 122 -17.09 3.89 -33.22
CA GLY A 122 -15.95 4.26 -34.07
C GLY A 122 -14.88 5.12 -33.37
N ASN A 123 -15.07 5.49 -32.09
CA ASN A 123 -14.05 6.12 -31.28
C ASN A 123 -13.09 5.08 -30.71
N SER A 124 -11.80 5.21 -31.01
CA SER A 124 -10.73 4.42 -30.42
C SER A 124 -10.13 5.16 -29.21
N ILE A 125 -10.19 4.53 -28.04
CA ILE A 125 -9.49 5.01 -26.83
C ILE A 125 -8.20 4.23 -26.68
N SER A 126 -7.07 4.92 -26.52
CA SER A 126 -5.76 4.29 -26.35
C SER A 126 -5.33 4.39 -24.90
N ILE A 127 -5.08 3.25 -24.24
CA ILE A 127 -4.49 3.20 -22.90
C ILE A 127 -2.98 3.00 -23.05
N PRO A 128 -2.15 4.02 -22.73
CA PRO A 128 -0.70 3.88 -22.82
C PRO A 128 -0.16 2.96 -21.72
N GLY A 129 0.83 2.14 -22.05
CA GLY A 129 1.53 1.23 -21.15
C GLY A 129 0.79 -0.05 -20.79
N CYS A 130 -0.35 -0.32 -21.42
CA CYS A 130 -1.13 -1.53 -21.21
C CYS A 130 -1.22 -2.41 -22.45
N GLU A 131 -1.39 -3.72 -22.24
CA GLU A 131 -1.61 -4.75 -23.25
C GLU A 131 -2.67 -5.74 -22.74
N LEU A 132 -3.43 -6.35 -23.65
CA LEU A 132 -4.40 -7.41 -23.34
C LEU A 132 -3.75 -8.78 -23.59
N LYS A 133 -3.79 -9.66 -22.59
CA LYS A 133 -3.37 -11.06 -22.66
C LYS A 133 -4.54 -12.03 -22.58
#